data_AF-A0A2U3P490-F1
#
_entry.id   AF-A0A2U3P490-F1
#
_cell.length_a   1.000
_cell.length_b   1.000
_cell.length_c   1.000
_cell.angle_alpha   90.00
_cell.angle_beta   90.00
_cell.angle_gamma   90.00
#
_symmetry.space_group_name_H-M   'P 1'
#
loop_
_entity.id
_entity.type
_entity.pdbx_description
1 polymer ?
#
loop_
_entity_poly.entity_id
_entity_poly.type
_entity_poly.pdbx_seq_one_letter_code
_entity_poly.pdbx_strand_id
1 'polypeptide(L)'
;MSRQPTTWLQVSGYRFLLRRVECALLRGDTCPSGQPLRARTAPLMIGCALAAIAVVGSALLALLRGEAELDHAQIVMGKQTGALYVRVGDTWHPVLNLPSARLIAGTSANPQPVPESALSRTKRGPLLGIPGAPQFIGPLLSGDDSVWTMCDTGDAAATTVIVGALERASVRRLADEQAILAASGPGSPTYLLYNGQRAVVDLADPAVVRALRLEGRRPQVVSPLLLNALPEATPITTPRIRGAGDKATVLPGIPVGSVLRIAGGDGDEYYAVLATGSSASAGSPRTCCVSATRTAQPALSRWRPMSSAILRSSTRCP
;
A
#
# COMPACT_ATOMS: atom_id res chain seq x y z
N MET A 1 -69.67 30.11 -72.14
CA MET A 1 -69.55 29.06 -71.12
C MET A 1 -69.56 29.72 -69.75
N SER A 2 -70.68 29.60 -69.05
CA SER A 2 -70.95 30.20 -67.73
C SER A 2 -70.16 29.50 -66.64
N ARG A 3 -69.41 30.27 -65.82
CA ARG A 3 -68.75 29.76 -64.61
C ARG A 3 -69.82 29.60 -63.51
N GLN A 4 -70.10 28.37 -63.09
CA GLN A 4 -71.00 28.12 -61.96
C GLN A 4 -70.28 28.46 -60.65
N PRO A 5 -70.92 29.22 -59.72
CA PRO A 5 -70.34 29.53 -58.42
C PRO A 5 -70.40 28.29 -57.52
N THR A 6 -69.26 27.90 -56.96
CA THR A 6 -69.19 26.84 -55.94
C THR A 6 -69.82 27.35 -54.64
N THR A 7 -70.86 26.65 -54.17
CA THR A 7 -71.53 27.05 -52.93
C THR A 7 -70.66 26.70 -51.73
N TRP A 8 -70.77 27.47 -50.64
CA TRP A 8 -69.99 27.25 -49.42
C TRP A 8 -70.13 25.81 -48.90
N LEU A 9 -71.32 25.22 -49.06
CA LEU A 9 -71.61 23.82 -48.74
C LEU A 9 -70.72 22.83 -49.54
N GLN A 10 -70.47 23.09 -50.82
CA GLN A 10 -69.61 22.24 -51.64
C GLN A 10 -68.15 22.33 -51.21
N VAL A 11 -67.67 23.53 -50.87
CA VAL A 11 -66.29 23.72 -50.37
C VAL A 11 -66.10 23.06 -49.00
N SER A 12 -67.08 23.18 -48.11
CA SER A 12 -67.04 22.53 -46.80
C SER A 12 -67.14 21.01 -46.92
N GLY A 13 -67.99 20.50 -47.82
CA GLY A 13 -68.13 19.06 -48.08
C GLY A 13 -66.86 18.45 -48.68
N TYR A 14 -66.25 19.15 -49.65
CA TYR A 14 -65.00 18.73 -50.27
C TYR A 14 -63.85 18.68 -49.25
N ARG A 15 -63.69 19.72 -48.42
CA ARG A 15 -62.68 19.73 -47.34
C ARG A 15 -62.92 18.65 -46.30
N PHE A 16 -64.17 18.37 -45.95
CA PHE A 16 -64.50 17.30 -45.01
C PHE A 16 -64.12 15.91 -45.56
N LEU A 17 -64.41 15.65 -46.84
CA LEU A 17 -64.03 14.40 -47.51
C LEU A 17 -62.50 14.25 -47.61
N LEU A 18 -61.78 15.30 -48.00
CA LEU A 18 -60.32 15.28 -48.08
C LEU A 18 -59.68 14.93 -46.73
N ARG A 19 -60.18 15.52 -45.64
CA ARG A 19 -59.67 15.26 -44.29
C ARG A 19 -59.94 13.84 -43.81
N ARG A 20 -61.04 13.21 -44.23
CA ARG A 20 -61.30 11.78 -43.96
C ARG A 20 -60.36 10.87 -44.74
N VAL A 21 -60.03 11.22 -46.00
CA VAL A 21 -59.10 10.44 -46.83
C VAL A 21 -57.67 10.52 -46.27
N GLU A 22 -57.20 11.71 -45.90
CA GLU A 22 -55.87 11.87 -45.28
C GLU A 22 -55.75 11.06 -43.98
N CYS A 23 -56.79 11.07 -43.13
CA CYS A 23 -56.79 10.28 -41.90
C CYS A 23 -56.85 8.77 -42.17
N ALA A 24 -57.62 8.33 -43.16
CA ALA A 24 -57.70 6.92 -43.54
C ALA A 24 -56.34 6.40 -44.04
N LEU A 25 -55.60 7.22 -44.79
CA LEU A 25 -54.27 6.87 -45.28
C LEU A 25 -53.20 6.85 -44.18
N LEU A 26 -53.27 7.77 -43.20
CA LEU A 26 -52.27 7.87 -42.13
C LEU A 26 -52.53 6.92 -40.95
N ARG A 27 -53.78 6.54 -40.68
CA ARG A 27 -54.18 5.75 -39.49
C ARG A 27 -54.92 4.46 -39.79
N GLY A 28 -55.27 4.19 -41.05
CA GLY A 28 -56.03 3.00 -41.46
C GLY A 28 -57.55 3.10 -41.26
N ASP A 29 -58.06 4.14 -40.58
CA ASP A 29 -59.49 4.31 -40.27
C ASP A 29 -59.98 5.74 -40.54
N THR A 30 -61.26 5.89 -40.92
CA THR A 30 -61.86 7.22 -41.08
C THR A 30 -62.11 7.87 -39.72
N CYS A 31 -61.60 9.10 -39.51
CA CYS A 31 -61.77 9.82 -38.24
C CYS A 31 -63.26 9.95 -37.84
N PRO A 32 -63.64 9.69 -36.57
CA PRO A 32 -64.99 9.92 -36.08
C PRO A 32 -65.36 11.41 -36.19
N SER A 33 -66.54 11.70 -36.75
CA SER A 33 -67.08 13.06 -36.79
C SER A 33 -67.51 13.49 -35.39
N GLY A 34 -66.73 14.38 -34.76
CA GLY A 34 -67.15 15.07 -33.52
C GLY A 34 -66.24 14.86 -32.30
N GLN A 35 -64.91 14.99 -32.43
CA GLN A 35 -64.08 15.18 -31.25
C GLN A 35 -64.00 16.68 -30.90
N PRO A 36 -64.53 17.12 -29.74
CA PRO A 36 -64.35 18.51 -29.31
C PRO A 36 -62.86 18.72 -29.01
N LEU A 37 -62.24 19.77 -29.58
CA LEU A 37 -60.84 20.13 -29.29
C LEU A 37 -60.56 20.27 -27.77
N ARG A 38 -61.61 20.47 -26.96
CA ARG A 38 -61.58 20.54 -25.49
C ARG A 38 -61.05 19.27 -24.80
N ALA A 39 -61.20 18.09 -25.42
CA ALA A 39 -60.67 16.85 -24.87
C ALA A 39 -59.13 16.76 -24.94
N ARG A 40 -58.48 17.56 -25.80
CA ARG A 40 -57.01 17.62 -25.92
C ARG A 40 -56.35 18.62 -24.98
N THR A 41 -57.03 19.69 -24.55
CA THR A 41 -56.44 20.74 -23.71
C THR A 41 -56.64 20.53 -22.20
N ALA A 42 -57.70 19.82 -21.80
CA ALA A 42 -57.95 19.47 -20.40
C ALA A 42 -56.79 18.71 -19.71
N PRO A 43 -56.19 17.65 -20.30
CA PRO A 43 -55.07 16.94 -19.66
C PRO A 43 -53.82 17.82 -19.55
N LEU A 44 -53.59 18.75 -20.50
CA LEU A 44 -52.47 19.69 -20.46
C LEU A 44 -52.60 20.67 -19.30
N MET A 45 -53.79 21.24 -19.08
CA MET A 45 -54.04 22.18 -17.98
C MET A 45 -53.91 21.52 -16.61
N ILE A 46 -54.39 20.28 -16.47
CA ILE A 46 -54.23 19.49 -15.24
C ILE A 46 -52.75 19.18 -14.99
N GLY A 47 -52.02 18.79 -16.04
CA GLY A 47 -50.57 18.57 -15.95
C GLY A 47 -49.80 19.82 -15.52
N CYS A 48 -50.12 20.98 -16.10
CA CYS A 48 -49.52 22.26 -15.70
C CYS A 48 -49.83 22.63 -14.25
N ALA A 49 -51.07 22.41 -13.79
CA ALA A 49 -51.45 22.68 -12.41
C ALA A 49 -50.69 21.79 -11.41
N LEU A 50 -50.60 20.48 -11.71
CA LEU A 50 -49.83 19.54 -10.87
C LEU A 50 -48.33 19.87 -10.86
N ALA A 51 -47.75 20.24 -12.00
CA ALA A 51 -46.36 20.67 -12.09
C ALA A 51 -46.12 21.94 -11.24
N ALA A 52 -47.02 22.92 -11.30
CA ALA A 52 -46.94 24.12 -10.48
C ALA A 52 -47.00 23.80 -8.98
N ILE A 53 -47.90 22.90 -8.57
CA ILE A 53 -48.00 22.44 -7.17
C ILE A 53 -46.72 21.72 -6.73
N ALA A 54 -46.16 20.85 -7.57
CA ALA A 54 -44.91 20.15 -7.26
C ALA A 54 -43.73 21.13 -7.10
N VAL A 55 -43.62 22.13 -7.97
CA VAL A 55 -42.59 23.19 -7.87
C VAL A 55 -42.77 24.01 -6.59
N VAL A 56 -43.99 24.43 -6.27
CA VAL A 56 -44.28 25.17 -5.02
C VAL A 56 -43.99 24.31 -3.79
N GLY A 57 -44.41 23.04 -3.80
CA GLY A 57 -44.18 22.11 -2.70
C GLY A 57 -42.70 21.84 -2.45
N SER A 58 -41.93 21.62 -3.52
CA SER A 58 -40.47 21.44 -3.43
C SER A 58 -39.74 22.70 -2.96
N ALA A 59 -40.16 23.89 -3.42
CA ALA A 59 -39.62 25.16 -2.95
C ALA A 59 -39.90 25.37 -1.45
N LEU A 60 -41.11 25.05 -0.98
CA LEU A 60 -41.48 25.15 0.42
C LEU A 60 -40.69 24.16 1.30
N LEU A 61 -40.53 22.90 0.85
CA LEU A 61 -39.71 21.90 1.52
C LEU A 61 -38.24 22.31 1.60
N ALA A 62 -37.71 22.95 0.56
CA ALA A 62 -36.34 23.45 0.56
C ALA A 62 -36.14 24.61 1.57
N LEU A 63 -37.13 25.49 1.70
CA LEU A 63 -37.11 26.57 2.68
C LEU A 63 -37.23 26.07 4.13
N LEU A 64 -38.02 25.01 4.36
CA LEU A 64 -38.21 24.42 5.69
C LEU A 64 -37.01 23.58 6.17
N ARG A 65 -36.23 22.98 5.27
CA ARG A 65 -35.04 22.16 5.61
C ARG A 65 -33.77 22.99 5.88
N GLY A 66 -33.91 24.27 6.20
CA GLY A 66 -32.82 25.26 6.21
C GLY A 66 -31.88 25.25 7.42
N GLU A 67 -32.23 24.61 8.53
CA GLU A 67 -31.43 24.67 9.76
C GLU A 67 -30.74 23.32 9.97
N ALA A 68 -29.46 23.23 9.58
CA ALA A 68 -28.62 22.13 10.02
C ALA A 68 -28.45 22.26 11.54
N GLU A 69 -28.89 21.24 12.26
CA GLU A 69 -29.02 21.25 13.71
C GLU A 69 -27.64 21.33 14.38
N LEU A 70 -27.21 22.56 14.70
CA LEU A 70 -25.95 22.83 15.39
C LEU A 70 -25.90 22.22 16.80
N ASP A 71 -27.05 21.83 17.35
CA ASP A 71 -27.16 21.39 18.74
C ASP A 71 -26.48 20.03 18.98
N HIS A 72 -26.64 19.10 18.02
CA HIS A 72 -26.06 17.75 18.09
C HIS A 72 -24.73 17.62 17.33
N ALA A 73 -24.35 18.62 16.53
CA ALA A 73 -23.13 18.59 15.75
C ALA A 73 -21.90 18.99 16.59
N GLN A 74 -20.86 18.15 16.57
CA GLN A 74 -19.57 18.46 17.19
C GLN A 74 -18.59 19.11 16.21
N ILE A 75 -18.73 18.78 14.92
CA ILE A 75 -17.87 19.27 13.83
C ILE A 75 -18.76 19.73 12.67
N VAL A 76 -18.52 20.95 12.19
CA VAL A 76 -19.29 21.56 11.11
C VAL A 76 -18.37 22.20 10.07
N MET A 77 -18.89 22.34 8.85
CA MET A 77 -18.21 22.97 7.73
C MET A 77 -19.12 24.05 7.14
N GLY A 78 -18.60 25.27 6.97
CA GLY A 78 -19.31 26.33 6.26
C GLY A 78 -19.53 25.95 4.80
N LYS A 79 -20.79 25.93 4.34
CA LYS A 79 -21.14 25.56 2.95
C LYS A 79 -20.51 26.47 1.91
N GLN A 80 -20.33 27.75 2.23
CA GLN A 80 -19.81 28.77 1.31
C GLN A 80 -18.28 28.83 1.31
N THR A 81 -17.67 28.71 2.48
CA THR A 81 -16.23 28.94 2.69
C THR A 81 -15.42 27.65 2.75
N GLY A 82 -16.05 26.51 3.04
CA GLY A 82 -15.37 25.26 3.36
C GLY A 82 -14.63 25.29 4.70
N ALA A 83 -14.74 26.37 5.48
CA ALA A 83 -14.05 26.50 6.75
C ALA A 83 -14.61 25.49 7.77
N LEU A 84 -13.70 24.85 8.51
CA LEU A 84 -14.03 23.85 9.53
C LEU A 84 -14.17 24.52 10.88
N TYR A 85 -15.17 24.10 11.65
CA TYR A 85 -15.38 24.54 13.02
C TYR A 85 -15.65 23.34 13.93
N VAL A 86 -15.14 23.41 15.15
CA VAL A 86 -15.37 22.40 16.20
C VAL A 86 -15.99 23.06 17.42
N ARG A 87 -16.93 22.37 18.07
CA ARG A 87 -17.57 22.82 19.30
C ARG A 87 -16.74 22.39 20.51
N VAL A 88 -16.40 23.34 21.38
CA VAL A 88 -15.77 23.08 22.69
C VAL A 88 -16.62 23.79 23.75
N GLY A 89 -17.34 23.01 24.56
CA GLY A 89 -18.40 23.54 25.41
C GLY A 89 -19.49 24.21 24.56
N ASP A 90 -19.72 25.50 24.79
CA ASP A 90 -20.71 26.31 24.05
C ASP A 90 -20.08 27.26 23.01
N THR A 91 -18.78 27.11 22.72
CA THR A 91 -18.05 27.98 21.79
C THR A 91 -17.62 27.20 20.56
N TRP A 92 -17.76 27.81 19.38
CA TRP A 92 -17.30 27.28 18.10
C TRP A 92 -15.95 27.86 17.74
N HIS A 93 -14.98 26.97 17.53
CA HIS A 93 -13.61 27.34 17.20
C HIS A 93 -13.32 26.99 15.74
N PRO A 94 -12.80 27.93 14.92
CA PRO A 94 -12.32 27.57 13.60
C PRO A 94 -11.12 26.63 13.73
N VAL A 95 -10.98 25.67 12.81
CA VAL A 95 -9.94 24.64 12.85
C VAL A 95 -9.16 24.57 11.55
N LEU A 96 -7.83 24.45 11.66
CA LEU A 96 -6.91 24.40 10.52
C LEU A 96 -7.07 23.15 9.63
N ASN A 97 -7.52 22.03 10.18
CA ASN A 97 -7.62 20.75 9.46
C ASN A 97 -8.62 19.79 10.12
N LEU A 98 -9.17 18.86 9.34
CA LEU A 98 -10.16 17.90 9.81
C LEU A 98 -9.64 16.94 10.90
N PRO A 99 -8.38 16.44 10.84
CA PRO A 99 -7.83 15.60 11.90
C PRO A 99 -7.79 16.32 13.25
N SER A 100 -7.40 17.59 13.28
CA SER A 100 -7.42 18.38 14.52
C SER A 100 -8.84 18.52 15.06
N ALA A 101 -9.83 18.76 14.19
CA ALA A 101 -11.23 18.86 14.63
C ALA A 101 -11.74 17.54 15.23
N ARG A 102 -11.38 16.40 14.61
CA ARG A 102 -11.70 15.05 15.12
C ARG A 102 -11.01 14.74 16.45
N LEU A 103 -9.74 15.14 16.61
CA LEU A 103 -9.00 14.99 17.87
C LEU A 103 -9.62 15.81 19.00
N ILE A 104 -10.00 17.06 18.73
CA ILE A 104 -10.64 17.94 19.72
C ILE A 104 -12.04 17.42 20.09
N ALA A 105 -12.82 16.98 19.11
CA ALA A 105 -14.17 16.46 19.33
C ALA A 105 -14.20 15.01 19.86
N GLY A 106 -13.07 14.32 19.86
CA GLY A 106 -12.98 12.91 20.28
C GLY A 106 -13.78 11.94 19.40
N THR A 107 -14.05 12.29 18.13
CA THR A 107 -14.88 11.49 17.22
C THR A 107 -14.31 11.47 15.82
N SER A 108 -14.51 10.37 15.09
CA SER A 108 -14.14 10.21 13.69
C SER A 108 -15.21 10.72 12.72
N ALA A 109 -16.24 11.40 13.21
CA ALA A 109 -17.35 11.91 12.41
C ALA A 109 -16.88 12.82 11.26
N ASN A 110 -17.67 12.86 10.19
CA ASN A 110 -17.51 13.81 9.11
C ASN A 110 -18.18 15.14 9.47
N PRO A 111 -17.62 16.27 9.01
CA PRO A 111 -18.18 17.58 9.32
C PRO A 111 -19.55 17.75 8.66
N GLN A 112 -20.52 18.29 9.40
CA GLN A 112 -21.83 18.58 8.84
C GLN A 112 -21.82 19.91 8.08
N PRO A 113 -22.34 19.97 6.85
CA PRO A 113 -22.36 21.21 6.09
C PRO A 113 -23.46 22.15 6.61
N VAL A 114 -23.07 23.34 7.07
CA VAL A 114 -23.97 24.35 7.64
C VAL A 114 -23.86 25.68 6.89
N PRO A 115 -24.95 26.46 6.75
CA PRO A 115 -24.86 27.78 6.13
C PRO A 115 -24.06 28.73 7.04
N GLU A 116 -23.26 29.62 6.44
CA GLU A 116 -22.44 30.58 7.18
C GLU A 116 -23.27 31.49 8.12
N SER A 117 -24.53 31.76 7.77
CA SER A 117 -25.48 32.51 8.61
C SER A 117 -25.83 31.81 9.93
N ALA A 118 -25.72 30.48 10.01
CA ALA A 118 -25.87 29.75 11.26
C ALA A 118 -24.62 29.93 12.13
N LEU A 119 -23.43 29.92 11.53
CA LEU A 119 -22.13 30.09 12.21
C LEU A 119 -21.82 31.52 12.63
N SER A 120 -22.43 32.53 12.01
CA SER A 120 -22.28 33.93 12.43
C SER A 120 -23.08 34.25 13.69
N ARG A 121 -24.11 33.46 13.99
CA ARG A 121 -24.98 33.60 15.17
C ARG A 121 -24.43 32.88 16.41
N THR A 122 -23.36 32.11 16.29
CA THR A 122 -22.76 31.37 17.41
C THR A 122 -21.60 32.12 18.06
N LYS A 123 -21.28 31.77 19.31
CA LYS A 123 -20.09 32.27 20.01
C LYS A 123 -18.83 31.71 19.33
N ARG A 124 -17.95 32.58 18.84
CA ARG A 124 -16.69 32.20 18.18
C ARG A 124 -15.51 32.28 19.14
N GLY A 125 -14.66 31.26 19.10
CA GLY A 125 -13.40 31.19 19.82
C GLY A 125 -12.19 31.42 18.93
N PRO A 126 -10.97 31.37 19.51
CA PRO A 126 -9.73 31.43 18.75
C PRO A 126 -9.57 30.22 17.81
N LEU A 127 -8.72 30.40 16.79
CA LEU A 127 -8.30 29.35 15.86
C LEU A 127 -7.58 28.21 16.57
N LEU A 128 -7.99 26.99 16.29
CA LEU A 128 -7.41 25.77 16.83
C LEU A 128 -6.82 24.88 15.72
N GLY A 129 -5.98 23.94 16.14
CA GLY A 129 -5.46 22.87 15.30
C GLY A 129 -3.95 22.88 15.17
N ILE A 130 -3.43 21.80 14.59
CA ILE A 130 -2.00 21.53 14.46
C ILE A 130 -1.54 22.07 13.10
N PRO A 131 -0.67 23.10 13.05
CA PRO A 131 -0.12 23.58 11.79
C PRO A 131 0.73 22.50 11.13
N GLY A 132 0.61 22.35 9.80
CA GLY A 132 1.34 21.33 9.03
C GLY A 132 0.74 19.93 9.07
N ALA A 133 -0.31 19.68 9.87
CA ALA A 133 -1.05 18.43 9.80
C ALA A 133 -1.83 18.31 8.47
N PRO A 134 -2.06 17.08 7.98
CA PRO A 134 -2.79 16.86 6.74
C PRO A 134 -4.23 17.37 6.83
N GLN A 135 -4.78 17.82 5.70
CA GLN A 135 -6.13 18.37 5.63
C GLN A 135 -7.21 17.31 5.89
N PHE A 136 -6.93 16.05 5.52
CA PHE A 136 -7.77 14.89 5.78
C PHE A 136 -6.89 13.66 5.96
N ILE A 137 -7.40 12.64 6.66
CA ILE A 137 -6.79 11.31 6.73
C ILE A 137 -7.54 10.43 5.75
N GLY A 138 -6.81 9.83 4.81
CA GLY A 138 -7.35 8.88 3.84
C GLY A 138 -7.81 7.57 4.50
N PRO A 139 -8.40 6.64 3.72
CA PRO A 139 -8.72 5.32 4.22
C PRO A 139 -7.46 4.59 4.69
N LEU A 140 -7.64 3.63 5.60
CA LEU A 140 -6.59 2.71 6.00
C LEU A 140 -6.11 1.91 4.78
N LEU A 141 -4.80 1.70 4.68
CA LEU A 141 -4.19 0.85 3.65
C LEU A 141 -4.64 -0.60 3.86
N SER A 142 -4.97 -1.29 2.77
CA SER A 142 -5.24 -2.73 2.80
C SER A 142 -3.93 -3.51 3.02
N GLY A 143 -4.00 -4.76 3.47
CA GLY A 143 -2.80 -5.57 3.76
C GLY A 143 -1.82 -5.66 2.59
N ASP A 144 -2.34 -5.79 1.37
CA ASP A 144 -1.52 -5.87 0.14
C ASP A 144 -0.87 -4.52 -0.23
N ASP A 145 -1.47 -3.39 0.19
CA ASP A 145 -0.92 -2.04 0.03
C ASP A 145 0.02 -1.64 1.18
N SER A 146 0.07 -2.44 2.24
CA SER A 146 0.95 -2.24 3.41
C SER A 146 2.32 -2.90 3.24
N VAL A 147 2.83 -2.94 2.01
CA VAL A 147 4.20 -3.38 1.72
C VAL A 147 5.12 -2.16 1.77
N TRP A 148 6.18 -2.25 2.57
CA TRP A 148 7.18 -1.20 2.70
C TRP A 148 8.50 -1.70 2.12
N THR A 149 9.05 -0.95 1.17
CA THR A 149 10.35 -1.25 0.59
C THR A 149 11.29 -0.08 0.78
N MET A 150 12.46 -0.35 1.34
CA MET A 150 13.55 0.63 1.42
C MET A 150 14.59 0.30 0.35
N CYS A 151 14.88 1.28 -0.50
CA CYS A 151 15.83 1.18 -1.58
C CYS A 151 16.98 2.16 -1.33
N ASP A 152 18.19 1.72 -1.64
CA ASP A 152 19.38 2.53 -1.59
C ASP A 152 20.10 2.44 -2.93
N THR A 153 20.48 3.59 -3.48
CA THR A 153 21.30 3.64 -4.68
C THR A 153 22.76 3.68 -4.26
N GLY A 154 23.63 2.93 -4.94
CA GLY A 154 25.07 2.87 -4.63
C GLY A 154 25.70 4.24 -4.39
N ASP A 155 26.73 4.26 -3.54
CA ASP A 155 27.41 5.46 -3.02
C ASP A 155 26.59 6.27 -2.01
N ALA A 156 25.52 5.69 -1.44
CA ALA A 156 24.59 6.32 -0.51
C ALA A 156 24.05 7.68 -1.01
N ALA A 157 23.92 7.84 -2.33
CA ALA A 157 23.50 9.10 -2.93
C ALA A 157 22.03 9.43 -2.63
N ALA A 158 21.19 8.40 -2.51
CA ALA A 158 19.77 8.54 -2.20
C ALA A 158 19.21 7.27 -1.53
N THR A 159 18.42 7.48 -0.47
CA THR A 159 17.60 6.45 0.17
C THR A 159 16.14 6.76 -0.08
N THR A 160 15.41 5.81 -0.63
CA THR A 160 13.99 5.96 -0.96
C THR A 160 13.18 4.92 -0.20
N VAL A 161 12.06 5.36 0.38
CA VAL A 161 11.06 4.47 0.96
C VAL A 161 9.84 4.46 0.06
N ILE A 162 9.42 3.27 -0.36
CA ILE A 162 8.27 3.05 -1.21
C ILE A 162 7.22 2.30 -0.39
N VAL A 163 5.99 2.83 -0.39
CA VAL A 163 4.83 2.23 0.27
C VAL A 163 3.87 1.74 -0.82
N GLY A 164 3.47 0.48 -0.74
CA GLY A 164 2.60 -0.17 -1.70
C GLY A 164 3.31 -1.26 -2.51
N ALA A 165 2.53 -1.96 -3.33
CA ALA A 165 3.02 -3.03 -4.18
C ALA A 165 3.99 -2.49 -5.24
N LEU A 166 5.15 -3.15 -5.37
CA LEU A 166 6.09 -2.89 -6.44
C LEU A 166 5.69 -3.69 -7.69
N GLU A 167 5.16 -3.02 -8.71
CA GLU A 167 4.93 -3.67 -10.00
C GLU A 167 6.27 -4.01 -10.66
N ARG A 168 6.58 -5.32 -10.74
CA ARG A 168 7.68 -5.92 -11.52
C ARG A 168 8.97 -5.11 -11.50
N ALA A 169 9.60 -5.04 -10.34
CA ALA A 169 10.96 -4.55 -10.29
C ALA A 169 11.89 -5.54 -11.03
N SER A 170 12.79 -5.04 -11.87
CA SER A 170 13.97 -5.75 -12.40
C SER A 170 14.97 -6.13 -11.29
N VAL A 171 14.49 -6.27 -10.07
CA VAL A 171 15.22 -6.46 -8.82
C VAL A 171 15.05 -7.91 -8.43
N ARG A 172 16.17 -8.60 -8.28
CA ARG A 172 16.22 -10.00 -7.88
C ARG A 172 16.51 -10.07 -6.39
N ARG A 173 15.76 -10.90 -5.67
CA ARG A 173 16.11 -11.27 -4.29
C ARG A 173 17.53 -11.84 -4.27
N LEU A 174 18.32 -11.40 -3.29
CA LEU A 174 19.64 -11.96 -3.04
C LEU A 174 19.48 -13.45 -2.74
N ALA A 175 20.19 -14.32 -3.47
CA ALA A 175 20.12 -15.76 -3.23
C ALA A 175 20.85 -16.12 -1.94
N ASP A 176 20.52 -17.26 -1.33
CA ASP A 176 21.07 -17.67 -0.02
C ASP A 176 22.61 -17.79 0.01
N GLU A 177 23.21 -18.01 -1.17
CA GLU A 177 24.66 -18.12 -1.39
C GLU A 177 25.33 -16.80 -1.79
N GLN A 178 24.58 -15.69 -1.73
CA GLN A 178 25.03 -14.37 -2.11
C GLN A 178 25.01 -13.44 -0.91
N ALA A 179 26.05 -12.62 -0.81
CA ALA A 179 26.13 -11.56 0.18
C ALA A 179 26.64 -10.27 -0.45
N ILE A 180 26.28 -9.16 0.17
CA ILE A 180 26.78 -7.83 -0.19
C ILE A 180 27.63 -7.32 0.98
N LEU A 181 28.86 -6.93 0.68
CA LEU A 181 29.72 -6.23 1.63
C LEU A 181 29.34 -4.75 1.62
N ALA A 182 28.91 -4.22 2.76
CA ALA A 182 28.36 -2.88 2.86
C ALA A 182 28.95 -2.11 4.04
N ALA A 183 29.04 -0.79 3.92
CA ALA A 183 29.47 0.11 4.98
C ALA A 183 28.69 1.43 4.89
N SER A 184 28.57 2.15 6.01
CA SER A 184 27.89 3.46 6.02
C SER A 184 28.75 4.60 5.44
N GLY A 185 30.04 4.34 5.23
CA GLY A 185 31.03 5.31 4.78
C GLY A 185 32.44 4.97 5.27
N PRO A 186 33.45 5.77 4.91
CA PRO A 186 34.82 5.57 5.37
C PRO A 186 34.93 5.56 6.90
N GLY A 187 35.66 4.59 7.46
CA GLY A 187 35.85 4.46 8.91
C GLY A 187 34.67 3.88 9.70
N SER A 188 33.54 3.58 9.04
CA SER A 188 32.42 2.88 9.66
C SER A 188 32.66 1.36 9.74
N PRO A 189 32.04 0.64 10.69
CA PRO A 189 32.09 -0.82 10.71
C PRO A 189 31.58 -1.39 9.38
N THR A 190 32.23 -2.45 8.93
CA THR A 190 31.81 -3.16 7.71
C THR A 190 30.82 -4.25 8.07
N TYR A 191 29.77 -4.37 7.27
CA TYR A 191 28.71 -5.35 7.43
C TYR A 191 28.66 -6.28 6.22
N LEU A 192 28.30 -7.53 6.48
CA LEU A 192 27.90 -8.48 5.46
C LEU A 192 26.37 -8.59 5.48
N LEU A 193 25.74 -8.30 4.35
CA LEU A 193 24.29 -8.41 4.17
C LEU A 193 23.98 -9.74 3.49
N TYR A 194 23.29 -10.64 4.18
CA TYR A 194 22.94 -11.98 3.68
C TYR A 194 21.65 -12.46 4.35
N ASN A 195 20.86 -13.28 3.66
CA ASN A 195 19.63 -13.89 4.20
C ASN A 195 18.68 -12.93 4.95
N GLY A 196 18.63 -11.67 4.51
CA GLY A 196 17.79 -10.63 5.13
C GLY A 196 18.31 -10.10 6.47
N GLN A 197 19.57 -10.33 6.80
CA GLN A 197 20.22 -9.89 8.04
C GLN A 197 21.52 -9.14 7.74
N ARG A 198 22.03 -8.41 8.73
CA ARG A 198 23.37 -7.82 8.71
C ARG A 198 24.23 -8.47 9.79
N ALA A 199 25.48 -8.80 9.49
CA ALA A 199 26.46 -9.17 10.50
C ALA A 199 27.70 -8.29 10.38
N VAL A 200 28.24 -7.83 11.51
CA VAL A 200 29.52 -7.12 11.52
C VAL A 200 30.63 -8.06 11.09
N VAL A 201 31.51 -7.58 10.21
CA VAL A 201 32.69 -8.29 9.73
C VAL A 201 33.93 -7.46 10.02
N ASP A 202 34.93 -8.10 10.63
CA ASP A 202 36.25 -7.50 10.79
C ASP A 202 37.12 -7.80 9.55
N LEU A 203 37.40 -6.77 8.76
CA LEU A 203 38.28 -6.86 7.59
C LEU A 203 39.77 -6.88 7.97
N ALA A 204 40.13 -6.62 9.23
CA ALA A 204 41.49 -6.75 9.72
C ALA A 204 41.88 -8.20 10.02
N ASP A 205 40.90 -9.10 10.22
CA ASP A 205 41.15 -10.53 10.45
C ASP A 205 41.35 -11.28 9.12
N PRO A 206 42.58 -11.70 8.78
CA PRO A 206 42.85 -12.37 7.51
C PRO A 206 42.16 -13.74 7.42
N ALA A 207 41.85 -14.40 8.56
CA ALA A 207 41.13 -15.66 8.54
C ALA A 207 39.68 -15.47 8.06
N VAL A 208 39.02 -14.41 8.52
CA VAL A 208 37.66 -14.04 8.08
C VAL A 208 37.66 -13.62 6.62
N VAL A 209 38.58 -12.74 6.22
CA VAL A 209 38.69 -12.26 4.83
C VAL A 209 38.92 -13.42 3.86
N ARG A 210 39.79 -14.37 4.20
CA ARG A 210 40.07 -15.55 3.35
C ARG A 210 38.92 -16.54 3.36
N ALA A 211 38.33 -16.84 4.52
CA ALA A 211 37.21 -17.78 4.63
C ALA A 211 35.97 -17.32 3.85
N LEU A 212 35.69 -16.02 3.87
CA LEU A 212 34.57 -15.40 3.16
C LEU A 212 34.91 -14.92 1.75
N ARG A 213 36.15 -15.13 1.27
CA ARG A 213 36.64 -14.68 -0.05
C ARG A 213 36.44 -13.18 -0.29
N LEU A 214 36.69 -12.36 0.72
CA LEU A 214 36.55 -10.90 0.69
C LEU A 214 37.82 -10.18 0.22
N GLU A 215 38.84 -10.93 -0.21
CA GLU A 215 40.12 -10.41 -0.68
C GLU A 215 39.92 -9.42 -1.84
N GLY A 216 40.41 -8.18 -1.68
CA GLY A 216 40.31 -7.12 -2.68
C GLY A 216 38.90 -6.54 -2.88
N ARG A 217 37.91 -6.94 -2.08
CA ARG A 217 36.53 -6.42 -2.17
C ARG A 217 36.42 -5.13 -1.36
N ARG A 218 35.90 -4.08 -2.01
CA ARG A 218 35.56 -2.81 -1.34
C ARG A 218 34.11 -2.86 -0.89
N PRO A 219 33.79 -2.47 0.36
CA PRO A 219 32.41 -2.33 0.81
C PRO A 219 31.65 -1.33 -0.06
N GLN A 220 30.43 -1.66 -0.43
CA GLN A 220 29.51 -0.71 -1.04
C GLN A 220 29.03 0.29 0.02
N VAL A 221 29.11 1.57 -0.29
CA VAL A 221 28.59 2.61 0.61
C VAL A 221 27.07 2.63 0.49
N VAL A 222 26.41 2.46 1.64
CA VAL A 222 24.96 2.46 1.80
C VAL A 222 24.57 3.38 2.95
N SER A 223 23.33 3.81 3.00
CA SER A 223 22.79 4.63 4.07
C SER A 223 22.74 3.89 5.41
N PRO A 224 22.91 4.62 6.53
CA PRO A 224 22.64 4.07 7.86
C PRO A 224 21.20 3.58 8.02
N LEU A 225 20.25 4.19 7.30
CA LEU A 225 18.83 3.84 7.35
C LEU A 225 18.60 2.42 6.83
N LEU A 226 19.18 2.06 5.69
CA LEU A 226 19.09 0.70 5.15
C LEU A 226 19.71 -0.31 6.12
N LEU A 227 20.88 0.00 6.68
CA LEU A 227 21.52 -0.88 7.65
C LEU A 227 20.64 -1.08 8.87
N ASN A 228 20.00 -0.03 9.39
CA ASN A 228 19.14 -0.13 10.59
C ASN A 228 17.80 -0.84 10.33
N ALA A 229 17.38 -0.95 9.07
CA ALA A 229 16.20 -1.73 8.71
C ALA A 229 16.47 -3.25 8.74
N LEU A 230 17.73 -3.68 8.70
CA LEU A 230 18.11 -5.09 8.70
C LEU A 230 18.39 -5.58 10.13
N PRO A 231 17.79 -6.72 10.56
CA PRO A 231 18.12 -7.35 11.83
C PRO A 231 19.61 -7.67 11.94
N GLU A 232 20.19 -7.40 13.10
CA GLU A 232 21.59 -7.67 13.39
C GLU A 232 21.78 -9.12 13.87
N ALA A 233 22.63 -9.84 13.15
CA ALA A 233 23.08 -11.17 13.47
C ALA A 233 24.40 -11.14 14.26
N THR A 234 24.79 -12.29 14.80
CA THR A 234 26.06 -12.43 15.51
C THR A 234 27.23 -11.98 14.63
N PRO A 235 28.19 -11.20 15.17
CA PRO A 235 29.38 -10.80 14.43
C PRO A 235 30.13 -12.00 13.85
N ILE A 236 30.57 -11.88 12.60
CA ILE A 236 31.38 -12.90 11.94
C ILE A 236 32.83 -12.64 12.31
N THR A 237 33.29 -13.38 13.31
CA THR A 237 34.67 -13.35 13.79
C THR A 237 35.20 -14.77 13.86
N THR A 238 36.53 -14.91 13.86
CA THR A 238 37.17 -16.21 14.06
C THR A 238 36.75 -16.81 15.42
N PRO A 239 36.12 -18.00 15.43
CA PRO A 239 35.69 -18.63 16.67
C PRO A 239 36.89 -18.90 17.60
N ARG A 240 36.80 -18.44 18.85
CA ARG A 240 37.83 -18.75 19.86
C ARG A 240 37.60 -20.14 20.42
N ILE A 241 38.48 -21.07 20.08
CA ILE A 241 38.48 -22.43 20.64
C ILE A 241 39.32 -22.42 21.92
N ARG A 242 38.69 -22.76 23.05
CA ARG A 242 39.41 -22.86 24.33
C ARG A 242 40.43 -23.99 24.28
N GLY A 243 41.64 -23.71 24.74
CA GLY A 243 42.75 -24.67 24.71
C GLY A 243 43.25 -24.98 23.30
N ALA A 244 43.06 -24.08 22.33
CA ALA A 244 43.61 -24.25 20.99
C ALA A 244 45.14 -24.46 21.06
N GLY A 245 45.64 -25.49 20.39
CA GLY A 245 47.05 -25.91 20.46
C GLY A 245 47.35 -26.93 21.57
N ASP A 246 46.46 -27.12 22.55
CA ASP A 246 46.63 -28.13 23.59
C ASP A 246 46.42 -29.54 23.03
N LYS A 247 46.93 -30.54 23.75
CA LYS A 247 46.75 -31.95 23.39
C LYS A 247 45.26 -32.33 23.54
N ALA A 248 44.65 -32.81 22.46
CA ALA A 248 43.27 -33.30 22.53
C ALA A 248 43.21 -34.63 23.32
N THR A 249 42.25 -34.74 24.24
CA THR A 249 42.05 -35.97 25.02
C THR A 249 41.47 -37.10 24.16
N VAL A 250 40.68 -36.74 23.13
CA VAL A 250 39.94 -37.71 22.29
C VAL A 250 40.78 -38.25 21.13
N LEU A 251 41.72 -37.46 20.59
CA LEU A 251 42.61 -37.86 19.49
C LEU A 251 44.08 -37.57 19.84
N PRO A 252 44.85 -38.59 20.27
CA PRO A 252 46.27 -38.40 20.55
C PRO A 252 47.03 -38.03 19.27
N GLY A 253 47.86 -36.99 19.34
CA GLY A 253 48.68 -36.50 18.22
C GLY A 253 48.06 -35.37 17.40
N ILE A 254 46.79 -35.02 17.65
CA ILE A 254 46.11 -33.91 16.95
C ILE A 254 45.77 -32.83 17.99
N PRO A 255 46.27 -31.58 17.82
CA PRO A 255 45.99 -30.53 18.79
C PRO A 255 44.53 -30.04 18.67
N VAL A 256 44.00 -29.55 19.78
CA VAL A 256 42.70 -28.89 19.84
C VAL A 256 42.69 -27.67 18.91
N GLY A 257 41.61 -27.47 18.17
CA GLY A 257 41.48 -26.44 17.14
C GLY A 257 41.86 -26.88 15.72
N SER A 258 42.39 -28.10 15.55
CA SER A 258 42.63 -28.68 14.23
C SER A 258 41.33 -29.00 13.49
N VAL A 259 41.37 -28.97 12.15
CA VAL A 259 40.27 -29.41 11.28
C VAL A 259 40.62 -30.74 10.64
N LEU A 260 39.78 -31.75 10.83
CA LEU A 260 39.86 -33.05 10.21
C LEU A 260 38.97 -33.08 8.98
N ARG A 261 39.45 -33.74 7.92
CA ARG A 261 38.67 -34.01 6.73
C ARG A 261 38.46 -35.51 6.61
N ILE A 262 37.20 -35.93 6.55
CA ILE A 262 36.83 -37.33 6.32
C ILE A 262 36.23 -37.40 4.92
N ALA A 263 36.90 -38.13 4.03
CA ALA A 263 36.39 -38.37 2.69
C ALA A 263 35.28 -39.43 2.76
N GLY A 264 34.05 -39.06 2.42
CA GLY A 264 32.89 -39.96 2.32
C GLY A 264 32.43 -40.14 0.87
N GLY A 265 31.57 -41.14 0.64
CA GLY A 265 31.01 -41.40 -0.70
C GLY A 265 30.15 -40.25 -1.26
N ASP A 266 29.51 -39.47 -0.39
CA ASP A 266 28.69 -38.30 -0.74
C ASP A 266 29.45 -36.95 -0.69
N GLY A 267 30.75 -36.97 -0.36
CA GLY A 267 31.59 -35.78 -0.30
C GLY A 267 32.55 -35.75 0.90
N ASP A 268 33.44 -34.75 0.89
CA ASP A 268 34.35 -34.47 2.01
C ASP A 268 33.58 -33.80 3.16
N GLU A 269 33.66 -34.37 4.36
CA GLU A 269 33.15 -33.77 5.59
C GLU A 269 34.28 -33.18 6.42
N TYR A 270 34.05 -31.99 6.98
CA TYR A 270 35.02 -31.27 7.81
C TYR A 270 34.57 -31.21 9.27
N TYR A 271 35.51 -31.43 10.17
CA TYR A 271 35.25 -31.52 11.61
C TYR A 271 36.31 -30.76 12.41
N ALA A 272 35.90 -30.00 13.42
CA ALA A 272 36.83 -29.31 14.31
C ALA A 272 37.08 -30.11 15.60
N VAL A 273 38.34 -30.16 16.05
CA VAL A 273 38.74 -30.85 17.29
C VAL A 273 38.59 -29.90 18.48
N LEU A 274 37.87 -30.32 19.53
CA LEU A 274 37.65 -29.55 20.76
C LEU A 274 38.27 -30.25 21.99
N ALA A 275 38.54 -29.48 23.05
CA ALA A 275 39.28 -29.95 24.24
C ALA A 275 38.55 -31.00 25.10
N THR A 276 37.21 -30.94 25.18
CA THR A 276 36.40 -31.81 26.04
C THR A 276 35.02 -32.07 25.43
N GLY A 277 34.44 -33.25 25.74
CA GLY A 277 33.15 -33.70 25.24
C GLY A 277 31.93 -33.00 25.85
N SER A 278 30.83 -33.06 25.10
CA SER A 278 29.44 -32.65 25.37
C SER A 278 29.04 -31.18 25.12
N SER A 279 28.48 -30.94 23.93
CA SER A 279 27.12 -30.39 23.84
C SER A 279 26.27 -31.39 23.06
N ALA A 280 25.44 -32.15 23.77
CA ALA A 280 24.56 -33.15 23.20
C ALA A 280 23.28 -32.49 22.66
N SER A 281 23.00 -32.62 21.37
CA SER A 281 21.62 -32.79 20.90
C SER A 281 21.34 -34.30 20.85
N ALA A 282 20.21 -34.70 21.42
CA ALA A 282 19.91 -36.07 21.80
C ALA A 282 19.58 -36.98 20.60
N GLY A 283 20.18 -38.19 20.59
CA GLY A 283 19.66 -39.36 19.87
C GLY A 283 20.71 -40.23 19.17
N SER A 284 21.03 -41.38 19.79
CA SER A 284 21.71 -42.58 19.22
C SER A 284 23.22 -42.79 19.53
N PRO A 285 23.69 -44.05 19.71
CA PRO A 285 24.82 -44.36 20.59
C PRO A 285 26.17 -44.60 19.87
N ARG A 286 27.25 -44.25 20.59
CA ARG A 286 28.65 -44.74 20.46
C ARG A 286 29.39 -44.43 19.14
N THR A 287 29.70 -43.15 18.93
CA THR A 287 30.83 -42.70 18.11
C THR A 287 31.39 -41.42 18.74
N CYS A 288 32.72 -41.21 18.68
CA CYS A 288 33.39 -40.02 19.21
C CYS A 288 32.55 -38.75 19.04
N CYS A 289 32.33 -38.00 20.13
CA CYS A 289 31.83 -36.63 20.05
C CYS A 289 32.91 -35.73 19.44
N VAL A 290 33.18 -35.94 18.16
CA VAL A 290 33.55 -34.85 17.28
C VAL A 290 32.28 -34.03 17.17
N SER A 291 32.27 -32.83 17.75
CA SER A 291 31.13 -31.93 17.54
C SER A 291 31.09 -31.61 16.05
N ALA A 292 30.26 -32.37 15.34
CA ALA A 292 29.77 -32.04 14.03
C ALA A 292 28.83 -30.85 14.22
N THR A 293 29.38 -29.64 14.41
CA THR A 293 28.79 -28.58 13.62
C THR A 293 28.98 -29.05 12.20
N ARG A 294 27.91 -29.60 11.61
CA ARG A 294 27.68 -29.54 10.18
C ARG A 294 27.75 -28.05 9.90
N THR A 295 28.95 -27.50 9.76
CA THR A 295 29.15 -26.27 9.04
C THR A 295 28.40 -26.56 7.76
N ALA A 296 27.36 -25.78 7.50
CA ALA A 296 26.74 -25.77 6.20
C ALA A 296 27.82 -25.28 5.22
N GLN A 297 28.77 -26.14 4.90
CA GLN A 297 29.66 -26.08 3.77
C GLN A 297 29.02 -26.55 2.46
N PRO A 298 27.73 -27.00 2.34
CA PRO A 298 27.15 -27.01 1.01
C PRO A 298 27.01 -25.59 0.46
N ALA A 299 27.03 -24.57 1.34
CA ALA A 299 27.00 -23.17 0.97
C ALA A 299 28.41 -22.59 0.74
N LEU A 300 29.31 -22.65 1.74
CA LEU A 300 30.62 -21.95 1.73
C LEU A 300 31.58 -22.28 0.56
N SER A 301 31.49 -23.48 -0.02
CA SER A 301 32.26 -23.84 -1.23
C SER A 301 31.70 -23.24 -2.52
N ARG A 302 30.41 -22.87 -2.52
CA ARG A 302 29.63 -22.41 -3.68
C ARG A 302 29.46 -20.89 -3.74
N TRP A 303 30.17 -20.14 -2.90
CA TRP A 303 30.22 -18.67 -2.93
C TRP A 303 30.94 -18.21 -4.19
N ARG A 304 30.15 -17.76 -5.15
CA ARG A 304 30.62 -17.15 -6.39
C ARG A 304 30.48 -15.64 -6.27
N PRO A 305 31.58 -14.89 -6.12
CA PRO A 305 31.56 -13.48 -6.47
C PRO A 305 31.30 -13.37 -7.98
N MET A 306 30.45 -12.41 -8.34
CA MET A 306 29.87 -12.27 -9.68
C MET A 306 30.95 -12.16 -10.78
N SER A 307 30.98 -13.13 -11.71
CA SER A 307 31.41 -12.97 -13.10
C SER A 307 30.78 -14.08 -13.96
N SER A 308 30.03 -13.65 -14.99
CA SER A 308 29.61 -14.36 -16.22
C SER A 308 29.26 -15.88 -16.20
N ALA A 309 27.96 -16.13 -16.38
CA ALA A 309 27.32 -17.03 -17.36
C ALA A 309 27.41 -18.59 -17.27
N ILE A 310 26.23 -19.18 -17.59
CA ILE A 310 25.87 -20.50 -18.17
C ILE A 310 25.58 -21.71 -17.24
N LEU A 311 24.31 -22.16 -17.37
CA LEU A 311 23.61 -23.47 -17.19
C LEU A 311 24.30 -24.59 -16.38
N ARG A 312 23.57 -25.40 -15.58
CA ARG A 312 22.41 -26.25 -15.94
C ARG A 312 21.71 -26.74 -14.67
N SER A 313 20.40 -26.92 -14.71
CA SER A 313 19.60 -27.60 -13.69
C SER A 313 19.44 -29.08 -14.04
N SER A 314 19.50 -29.95 -13.03
CA SER A 314 18.79 -31.23 -13.02
C SER A 314 18.39 -31.59 -11.60
N THR A 315 17.11 -31.93 -11.46
CA THR A 315 16.42 -32.49 -10.31
C THR A 315 16.91 -33.90 -9.95
N ARG A 316 16.98 -34.23 -8.66
CA ARG A 316 16.11 -35.20 -7.96
C ARG A 316 16.59 -35.52 -6.54
N CYS A 317 15.59 -35.77 -5.69
CA CYS A 317 15.63 -36.21 -4.30
C CYS A 317 16.27 -37.61 -4.11
N PRO A 318 16.41 -38.10 -2.87
CA PRO A 318 15.25 -38.62 -2.12
C PRO A 318 14.89 -37.82 -0.86
#